data_AF-A0A8B8MG14-F1
#
_entry.id   AF-A0A8B8MG14-F1
#
_cell.length_a   1.000
_cell.length_b   1.000
_cell.length_c   1.000
_cell.angle_alpha   90.00
_cell.angle_beta   90.00
_cell.angle_gamma   90.00
#
_symmetry.space_group_name_H-M   'P 1'
#
loop_
_entity.id
_entity.type
_entity.pdbx_description
1 polymer ?
#
loop_
_entity_poly.entity_id
_entity_poly.type
_entity_poly.pdbx_seq_one_letter_code
_entity_poly.pdbx_strand_id
1 'polypeptide(L)'
;MYVSPLFEDHSQGFTHLIVSALCRFLKRSTTTEASLEVKDLAAHLLLDILRGEIYHDDKIVLKLLEISDVKLTNVEKAMCQIKEKYDLSLTAKEFVEQYIVELVKSQLYVTAVTLMEHFSIHHYGKSFLHEMIKSNQFKAAEKWATYMGKPMLSILVEEFIERNMLKNAYETIKKNNLKHDFPNVYKRCKESSLKTLAEKGCWDVAEARTNNDRQLMEYLVYLAMEAGYTEKVDELCDRYSLDRFLDIKVPETNNLQGRYLHLDELSVEDIIWVDEVEGLLVATSHIEGFKVVGIDCEWKPNYVKGSKPNKVSIMQIASEKMVFIFDLIKLHTEVPGILDDCLSRILLSPRILKLGYNFQCDVKQLGHSYEELRCFKNYEMLLDVQNIFKEHHGGLAGLSEKILGASLNKTRRNSNWEQRPLSPNQLEYAALDAVILVHIFHHLPGHGHDKSEWKSCIVSHTENAKKSKKHIPKVVDRHGDQQGLILN
;
A
#
# COMPACT_ATOMS: atom_id res chain seq x y z
N MET A 1 32.22 -32.13 2.47
CA MET A 1 31.21 -32.45 3.50
C MET A 1 29.93 -32.82 2.77
N TYR A 2 29.78 -34.08 2.36
CA TYR A 2 28.57 -34.59 1.70
C TYR A 2 27.86 -35.50 2.68
N VAL A 3 26.84 -34.96 3.36
CA VAL A 3 25.89 -35.75 4.16
C VAL A 3 24.55 -35.62 3.44
N SER A 4 24.40 -36.41 2.37
CA SER A 4 23.20 -36.57 1.55
C SER A 4 22.82 -38.04 1.72
N PRO A 5 21.82 -38.40 2.57
CA PRO A 5 20.44 -38.36 2.11
C PRO A 5 19.35 -38.12 3.20
N LEU A 6 19.67 -37.55 4.37
CA LEU A 6 18.73 -37.56 5.52
C LEU A 6 17.73 -36.37 5.61
N PHE A 7 17.68 -35.48 4.62
CA PHE A 7 17.00 -34.19 4.77
C PHE A 7 16.14 -33.76 3.56
N GLU A 8 15.36 -34.67 2.98
CA GLU A 8 14.36 -34.29 1.96
C GLU A 8 13.40 -33.20 2.49
N ASP A 9 12.97 -33.31 3.75
CA ASP A 9 12.02 -32.35 4.38
C ASP A 9 12.67 -31.03 4.87
N HIS A 10 13.99 -30.88 4.79
CA HIS A 10 14.72 -29.74 5.38
C HIS A 10 15.69 -29.01 4.43
N SER A 11 15.51 -29.18 3.11
CA SER A 11 16.34 -28.59 2.05
C SER A 11 16.55 -27.06 2.17
N GLN A 12 15.54 -26.32 2.63
CA GLN A 12 15.63 -24.86 2.87
C GLN A 12 16.59 -24.51 4.01
N GLY A 13 16.59 -25.28 5.10
CA GLY A 13 17.47 -25.06 6.26
C GLY A 13 18.93 -25.33 5.92
N PHE A 14 19.18 -26.36 5.12
CA PHE A 14 20.51 -26.71 4.62
C PHE A 14 21.09 -25.63 3.70
N THR A 15 20.27 -25.12 2.78
CA THR A 15 20.66 -23.99 1.90
C THR A 15 21.06 -22.76 2.71
N HIS A 16 20.28 -22.40 3.74
CA HIS A 16 20.60 -21.27 4.60
C HIS A 16 21.91 -21.47 5.38
N LEU A 17 22.18 -22.69 5.84
CA LEU A 17 23.40 -23.03 6.57
C LEU A 17 24.65 -22.88 5.69
N ILE A 18 24.64 -23.45 4.48
CA ILE A 18 25.77 -23.37 3.54
C ILE A 18 26.06 -21.91 3.18
N VAL A 19 25.02 -21.16 2.79
CA VAL A 19 25.13 -19.74 2.44
C VAL A 19 25.68 -18.93 3.61
N SER A 20 25.21 -19.18 4.83
CA SER A 20 25.71 -18.50 6.04
C SER A 20 27.17 -18.84 6.35
N ALA A 21 27.58 -20.08 6.13
CA ALA A 21 28.95 -20.53 6.33
C ALA A 21 29.90 -19.84 5.33
N LEU A 22 29.55 -19.82 4.04
CA LEU A 22 30.33 -19.15 2.99
C LEU A 22 30.42 -17.63 3.26
N CYS A 23 29.32 -16.97 3.60
CA CYS A 23 29.31 -15.55 3.97
C CYS A 23 30.20 -15.25 5.19
N ARG A 24 30.19 -16.14 6.20
CA ARG A 24 31.02 -15.99 7.40
C ARG A 24 32.50 -16.19 7.10
N PHE A 25 32.83 -17.11 6.19
CA PHE A 25 34.19 -17.33 5.72
C PHE A 25 34.71 -16.08 4.99
N LEU A 26 33.95 -15.57 4.00
CA LEU A 26 34.28 -14.33 3.27
C LEU A 26 34.47 -13.12 4.19
N LYS A 27 33.65 -12.98 5.24
CA LYS A 27 33.79 -11.89 6.22
C LYS A 27 35.02 -12.00 7.12
N ARG A 28 35.54 -13.21 7.34
CA ARG A 28 36.72 -13.45 8.19
C ARG A 28 38.04 -13.40 7.40
N SER A 29 37.99 -13.67 6.11
CA SER A 29 39.14 -13.64 5.23
C SER A 29 39.37 -12.25 4.63
N THR A 30 40.46 -11.59 4.98
CA THR A 30 40.89 -10.32 4.37
C THR A 30 41.89 -10.50 3.21
N THR A 31 42.21 -11.74 2.85
CA THR A 31 43.24 -12.08 1.84
C THR A 31 42.64 -12.51 0.50
N THR A 32 43.31 -12.17 -0.60
CA THR A 32 42.92 -12.52 -1.97
C THR A 32 42.87 -14.03 -2.20
N GLU A 33 43.74 -14.80 -1.54
CA GLU A 33 43.78 -16.27 -1.62
C GLU A 33 42.52 -16.93 -1.05
N ALA A 34 42.04 -16.47 0.11
CA ALA A 34 40.85 -17.01 0.73
C ALA A 34 39.57 -16.66 -0.04
N SER A 35 39.55 -15.54 -0.78
CA SER A 35 38.49 -15.25 -1.74
C SER A 35 38.51 -16.26 -2.90
N LEU A 36 39.68 -16.63 -3.40
CA LEU A 36 39.84 -17.65 -4.43
C LEU A 36 39.40 -19.04 -3.95
N GLU A 37 39.74 -19.42 -2.72
CA GLU A 37 39.29 -20.69 -2.12
C GLU A 37 37.77 -20.78 -2.02
N VAL A 38 37.08 -19.69 -1.65
CA VAL A 38 35.61 -19.66 -1.62
C VAL A 38 35.02 -19.85 -3.01
N LYS A 39 35.61 -19.22 -4.04
CA LYS A 39 35.18 -19.38 -5.43
C LYS A 39 35.32 -20.83 -5.88
N ASP A 40 36.42 -21.48 -5.52
CA ASP A 40 36.66 -22.87 -5.88
C ASP A 40 35.73 -23.82 -5.12
N LEU A 41 35.48 -23.59 -3.83
CA LEU A 41 34.50 -24.36 -3.03
C LEU A 41 33.07 -24.19 -3.56
N ALA A 42 32.69 -22.95 -3.90
CA ALA A 42 31.38 -22.67 -4.48
C ALA A 42 31.23 -23.28 -5.88
N ALA A 43 32.29 -23.31 -6.69
CA ALA A 43 32.29 -23.98 -7.99
C ALA A 43 32.15 -25.51 -7.88
N HIS A 44 32.79 -26.14 -6.91
CA HIS A 44 32.59 -27.56 -6.62
C HIS A 44 31.14 -27.86 -6.19
N LEU A 45 30.62 -27.07 -5.24
CA LEU A 45 29.24 -27.24 -4.80
C LEU A 45 28.24 -27.03 -5.94
N LEU A 46 28.47 -26.02 -6.78
CA LEU A 46 27.69 -25.78 -7.99
C LEU A 46 27.75 -27.01 -8.90
N LEU A 47 28.93 -27.57 -9.15
CA LEU A 47 29.08 -28.75 -10.00
C LEU A 47 28.29 -29.96 -9.48
N ASP A 48 28.31 -30.20 -8.17
CA ASP A 48 27.60 -31.34 -7.58
C ASP A 48 26.08 -31.15 -7.57
N ILE A 49 25.62 -29.90 -7.43
CA ILE A 49 24.23 -29.51 -7.66
C ILE A 49 23.83 -29.80 -9.12
N LEU A 50 24.63 -29.34 -10.09
CA LEU A 50 24.37 -29.51 -11.52
C LEU A 50 24.34 -30.99 -11.94
N ARG A 51 25.09 -31.87 -11.26
CA ARG A 51 25.07 -33.33 -11.46
C ARG A 51 23.86 -34.03 -10.83
N GLY A 52 23.09 -33.33 -9.99
CA GLY A 52 22.01 -33.93 -9.22
C GLY A 52 22.48 -34.82 -8.06
N GLU A 53 23.73 -34.67 -7.60
CA GLU A 53 24.27 -35.45 -6.48
C GLU A 53 23.81 -34.91 -5.11
N ILE A 54 23.25 -33.69 -5.09
CA ILE A 54 22.76 -33.02 -3.88
C ILE A 54 21.29 -32.64 -4.04
N TYR A 55 20.45 -33.04 -3.09
CA TYR A 55 19.10 -32.48 -2.94
C TYR A 55 19.16 -31.04 -2.43
N HIS A 56 18.53 -30.12 -3.15
CA HIS A 56 18.61 -28.70 -2.85
C HIS A 56 17.29 -27.96 -3.15
N ASP A 57 17.14 -26.80 -2.50
CA ASP A 57 16.13 -25.80 -2.87
C ASP A 57 16.57 -25.07 -4.15
N ASP A 58 15.64 -24.81 -5.07
CA ASP A 58 15.82 -24.07 -6.32
C ASP A 58 16.62 -22.76 -6.17
N LYS A 59 16.63 -22.16 -4.98
CA LYS A 59 17.32 -20.89 -4.68
C LYS A 59 18.79 -21.05 -4.32
N ILE A 60 19.31 -22.25 -4.06
CA ILE A 60 20.71 -22.41 -3.64
C ILE A 60 21.67 -21.90 -4.71
N VAL A 61 21.38 -22.21 -5.98
CA VAL A 61 22.21 -21.82 -7.12
C VAL A 61 22.27 -20.30 -7.22
N LEU A 62 21.12 -19.63 -7.08
CA LEU A 62 21.02 -18.17 -7.09
C LEU A 62 21.87 -17.54 -5.98
N LYS A 63 21.72 -18.04 -4.74
CA LYS A 63 22.46 -17.51 -3.58
C LYS A 63 23.97 -17.78 -3.70
N LEU A 64 24.37 -18.92 -4.26
CA LEU A 64 25.78 -19.22 -4.48
C LEU A 64 26.41 -18.23 -5.47
N LEU A 65 25.74 -17.96 -6.60
CA LEU A 65 26.22 -17.00 -7.58
C LEU A 65 26.31 -15.58 -7.01
N GLU A 66 25.31 -15.15 -6.23
CA GLU A 66 25.31 -13.85 -5.54
C GLU A 66 26.48 -13.67 -4.57
N ILE A 67 26.89 -14.73 -3.88
CA ILE A 67 27.90 -14.67 -2.81
C ILE A 67 29.32 -14.82 -3.35
N SER A 68 29.50 -15.62 -4.40
CA SER A 68 30.82 -16.11 -4.77
C SER A 68 31.34 -15.66 -6.14
N ASP A 69 30.53 -15.04 -7.01
CA ASP A 69 31.00 -14.58 -8.35
C ASP A 69 31.85 -15.66 -9.08
N VAL A 70 31.33 -16.88 -9.10
CA VAL A 70 31.96 -18.06 -9.71
C VAL A 70 31.97 -17.90 -11.23
N LYS A 71 33.13 -17.99 -11.86
CA LYS A 71 33.25 -17.91 -13.33
C LYS A 71 33.33 -19.29 -13.96
N LEU A 72 33.14 -19.38 -15.28
CA LEU A 72 33.32 -20.62 -16.03
C LEU A 72 34.69 -21.27 -15.76
N THR A 73 35.75 -20.48 -15.62
CA THR A 73 37.10 -20.97 -15.30
C THR A 73 37.19 -21.70 -13.96
N ASN A 74 36.39 -21.28 -12.95
CA ASN A 74 36.33 -21.97 -11.66
C ASN A 74 35.60 -23.31 -11.81
N VAL A 75 34.54 -23.35 -12.61
CA VAL A 75 33.80 -24.59 -12.92
C VAL A 75 34.69 -25.55 -13.72
N GLU A 76 35.46 -25.07 -14.69
CA GLU A 76 36.44 -25.86 -15.45
C GLU A 76 37.50 -26.47 -14.52
N LYS A 77 38.04 -25.67 -13.59
CA LYS A 77 39.00 -26.13 -12.59
C LYS A 77 38.42 -27.25 -11.72
N ALA A 78 37.19 -27.07 -11.22
CA ALA A 78 36.49 -28.09 -10.44
C ALA A 78 36.21 -29.36 -11.28
N MET A 79 35.82 -29.21 -12.55
CA MET A 79 35.63 -30.34 -13.46
C MET A 79 36.92 -31.11 -13.71
N CYS A 80 38.06 -30.44 -13.94
CA CYS A 80 39.35 -31.09 -14.16
C CYS A 80 39.79 -31.95 -12.97
N GLN A 81 39.55 -31.48 -11.74
CA GLN A 81 39.84 -32.25 -10.52
C GLN A 81 38.98 -33.51 -10.37
N ILE A 82 37.85 -33.58 -11.08
CA ILE A 82 36.92 -34.71 -11.05
C ILE A 82 36.99 -35.56 -12.34
N LYS A 83 37.51 -35.03 -13.45
CA LYS A 83 37.76 -35.76 -14.71
C LYS A 83 38.69 -36.95 -14.53
N GLU A 84 39.62 -36.91 -13.58
CA GLU A 84 40.45 -38.07 -13.21
C GLU A 84 39.62 -39.25 -12.65
N LYS A 85 38.36 -39.00 -12.25
CA LYS A 85 37.44 -39.97 -11.66
C LYS A 85 36.28 -40.37 -12.60
N TYR A 86 36.01 -39.59 -13.65
CA TYR A 86 34.88 -39.80 -14.58
C TYR A 86 35.22 -39.30 -15.99
N ASP A 87 34.82 -40.07 -17.01
CA ASP A 87 35.09 -39.81 -18.43
C ASP A 87 34.19 -38.68 -19.00
N LEU A 88 34.49 -37.43 -18.63
CA LEU A 88 33.73 -36.25 -19.04
C LEU A 88 34.41 -35.52 -20.20
N SER A 89 33.89 -35.70 -21.42
CA SER A 89 34.33 -35.00 -22.62
C SER A 89 33.82 -33.55 -22.74
N LEU A 90 32.85 -33.16 -21.90
CA LEU A 90 32.19 -31.84 -21.97
C LEU A 90 33.07 -30.71 -21.44
N THR A 91 32.91 -29.52 -22.04
CA THR A 91 33.39 -28.24 -21.51
C THR A 91 32.48 -27.76 -20.37
N ALA A 92 32.97 -26.86 -19.50
CA ALA A 92 32.13 -26.31 -18.43
C ALA A 92 30.93 -25.53 -18.96
N LYS A 93 31.09 -24.88 -20.11
CA LYS A 93 30.00 -24.17 -20.78
C LYS A 93 28.90 -25.13 -21.22
N GLU A 94 29.24 -26.21 -21.93
CA GLU A 94 28.27 -27.21 -22.37
C GLU A 94 27.56 -27.88 -21.19
N PHE A 95 28.29 -28.10 -20.09
CA PHE A 95 27.73 -28.69 -18.88
C PHE A 95 26.67 -27.78 -18.23
N VAL A 96 26.98 -26.48 -18.10
CA VAL A 96 26.01 -25.49 -17.61
C VAL A 96 24.82 -25.35 -18.57
N GLU A 97 25.06 -25.38 -19.88
CA GLU A 97 24.00 -25.34 -20.90
C GLU A 97 23.04 -26.52 -20.80
N GLN A 98 23.54 -27.75 -20.58
CA GLN A 98 22.70 -28.93 -20.36
C GLN A 98 21.80 -28.77 -19.13
N TYR A 99 22.33 -28.26 -18.03
CA TYR A 99 21.53 -28.01 -16.84
C TYR A 99 20.46 -26.94 -17.06
N ILE A 100 20.81 -25.87 -17.77
CA ILE A 100 19.84 -24.82 -18.14
C ILE A 100 18.68 -25.42 -18.95
N VAL A 101 18.94 -26.34 -19.88
CA VAL A 101 17.88 -27.05 -20.63
C VAL A 101 16.94 -27.80 -19.68
N GLU A 102 17.47 -28.49 -18.66
CA GLU A 102 16.65 -29.20 -17.68
C GLU A 102 15.84 -28.26 -16.78
N LEU A 103 16.39 -27.11 -16.39
CA LEU A 103 15.65 -26.07 -15.67
C LEU A 103 14.50 -25.51 -16.51
N VAL A 104 14.71 -25.29 -17.80
CA VAL A 104 13.67 -24.81 -18.71
C VAL A 104 12.55 -25.83 -18.86
N LYS A 105 12.89 -27.13 -19.06
CA LYS A 105 11.90 -28.22 -19.06
C LYS A 105 11.10 -28.29 -17.76
N SER A 106 11.75 -27.99 -16.64
CA SER A 106 11.14 -27.96 -15.30
C SER A 106 10.41 -26.64 -14.98
N GLN A 107 10.32 -25.71 -15.94
CA GLN A 107 9.72 -24.37 -15.79
C GLN A 107 10.38 -23.48 -14.71
N LEU A 108 11.63 -23.74 -14.35
CA LEU A 108 12.42 -22.96 -13.39
C LEU A 108 13.14 -21.79 -14.08
N TYR A 109 12.37 -20.95 -14.78
CA TYR A 109 12.91 -19.91 -15.67
C TYR A 109 13.75 -18.83 -14.98
N VAL A 110 13.44 -18.46 -13.73
CA VAL A 110 14.22 -17.44 -12.99
C VAL A 110 15.66 -17.92 -12.78
N THR A 111 15.84 -19.17 -12.36
CA THR A 111 17.17 -19.77 -12.16
C THR A 111 17.88 -19.95 -13.49
N ALA A 112 17.18 -20.43 -14.52
CA ALA A 112 17.73 -20.59 -15.87
C ALA A 112 18.26 -19.27 -16.44
N VAL A 113 17.45 -18.21 -16.42
CA VAL A 113 17.83 -16.88 -16.93
C VAL A 113 18.97 -16.27 -16.12
N THR A 114 19.03 -16.51 -14.80
CA THR A 114 20.14 -16.01 -13.97
C THR A 114 21.45 -16.70 -14.32
N LEU A 115 21.44 -18.02 -14.55
CA LEU A 115 22.62 -18.76 -15.00
C LEU A 115 23.08 -18.29 -16.39
N MET A 116 22.13 -18.08 -17.30
CA MET A 116 22.43 -17.57 -18.64
C MET A 116 23.11 -16.20 -18.58
N GLU A 117 22.57 -15.26 -17.80
CA GLU A 117 23.14 -13.93 -17.60
C GLU A 117 24.54 -14.01 -16.98
N HIS A 118 24.69 -14.78 -15.90
CA HIS A 118 25.93 -14.90 -15.14
C HIS A 118 27.08 -15.50 -15.96
N PHE A 119 26.79 -16.55 -16.75
CA PHE A 119 27.78 -17.23 -17.58
C PHE A 119 27.84 -16.75 -19.03
N SER A 120 27.15 -15.66 -19.35
CA SER A 120 27.12 -15.06 -20.68
C SER A 120 26.65 -16.00 -21.81
N ILE A 121 25.60 -16.79 -21.55
CA ILE A 121 25.04 -17.79 -22.48
C ILE A 121 23.87 -17.17 -23.26
N HIS A 122 23.92 -17.26 -24.59
CA HIS A 122 22.98 -16.59 -25.51
C HIS A 122 22.18 -17.58 -26.39
N HIS A 123 22.01 -18.83 -25.95
CA HIS A 123 21.46 -19.90 -26.79
C HIS A 123 19.98 -19.71 -27.15
N TYR A 124 19.22 -19.00 -26.31
CA TYR A 124 17.77 -18.86 -26.45
C TYR A 124 17.38 -17.55 -27.15
N GLY A 125 16.29 -17.60 -27.93
CA GLY A 125 15.82 -16.46 -28.72
C GLY A 125 14.43 -15.99 -28.34
N LYS A 126 13.69 -15.47 -29.34
CA LYS A 126 12.31 -14.98 -29.20
C LYS A 126 11.34 -16.07 -28.68
N SER A 127 11.51 -17.31 -29.14
CA SER A 127 10.64 -18.45 -28.75
C SER A 127 10.63 -18.69 -27.24
N PHE A 128 11.79 -18.59 -26.60
CA PHE A 128 11.95 -18.75 -25.16
C PHE A 128 11.24 -17.65 -24.36
N LEU A 129 11.28 -16.41 -24.86
CA LEU A 129 10.53 -15.30 -24.27
C LEU A 129 9.02 -15.58 -24.30
N HIS A 130 8.50 -16.04 -25.44
CA HIS A 130 7.08 -16.38 -25.57
C HIS A 130 6.66 -17.53 -24.65
N GLU A 131 7.54 -18.51 -24.46
CA GLU A 131 7.31 -19.62 -23.54
C GLU A 131 7.15 -19.12 -22.10
N MET A 132 8.07 -18.26 -21.64
CA MET A 132 7.98 -17.64 -20.30
C MET A 132 6.69 -16.83 -20.11
N ILE A 133 6.28 -16.05 -21.11
CA ILE A 133 5.04 -15.26 -21.03
C ILE A 133 3.82 -16.19 -20.97
N LYS A 134 3.79 -17.27 -21.77
CA LYS A 134 2.71 -18.28 -21.72
C LYS A 134 2.64 -18.98 -20.37
N SER A 135 3.77 -19.24 -19.72
CA SER A 135 3.84 -19.81 -18.37
C SER A 135 3.59 -18.80 -17.24
N ASN A 136 3.18 -17.56 -17.53
CA ASN A 136 2.98 -16.47 -16.56
C ASN A 136 4.26 -16.06 -15.79
N GLN A 137 5.44 -16.35 -16.33
CA GLN A 137 6.74 -16.09 -15.71
C GLN A 137 7.30 -14.72 -16.12
N PHE A 138 6.52 -13.65 -15.89
CA PHE A 138 6.83 -12.30 -16.39
C PHE A 138 8.13 -11.71 -15.85
N LYS A 139 8.51 -12.03 -14.60
CA LYS A 139 9.76 -11.58 -14.01
C LYS A 139 10.99 -12.18 -14.69
N ALA A 140 10.92 -13.47 -15.03
CA ALA A 140 11.98 -14.16 -15.77
C ALA A 140 12.07 -13.61 -17.20
N ALA A 141 10.92 -13.41 -17.85
CA ALA A 141 10.84 -12.80 -19.18
C ALA A 141 11.47 -11.39 -19.22
N GLU A 142 11.15 -10.52 -18.24
CA GLU A 142 11.75 -9.19 -18.15
C GLU A 142 13.26 -9.25 -17.91
N LYS A 143 13.72 -10.13 -17.01
CA LYS A 143 15.15 -10.31 -16.74
C LYS A 143 15.89 -10.76 -18.01
N TRP A 144 15.34 -11.74 -18.73
CA TRP A 144 15.91 -12.24 -19.97
C TRP A 144 15.96 -11.17 -21.06
N ALA A 145 14.86 -10.44 -21.24
CA ALA A 145 14.80 -9.37 -22.23
C ALA A 145 15.79 -8.25 -21.91
N THR A 146 15.94 -7.89 -20.63
CA THR A 146 16.92 -6.89 -20.18
C THR A 146 18.35 -7.32 -20.51
N TYR A 147 18.68 -8.59 -20.24
CA TYR A 147 19.98 -9.17 -20.53
C TYR A 147 20.29 -9.19 -22.05
N MET A 148 19.31 -9.58 -22.88
CA MET A 148 19.43 -9.60 -24.34
C MET A 148 19.43 -8.19 -24.97
N GLY A 149 19.02 -7.17 -24.21
CA GLY A 149 19.04 -5.77 -24.60
C GLY A 149 17.77 -5.30 -25.33
N LYS A 150 17.88 -4.09 -25.91
CA LYS A 150 16.74 -3.33 -26.47
C LYS A 150 15.86 -4.10 -27.48
N PRO A 151 16.40 -4.91 -28.42
CA PRO A 151 15.56 -5.63 -29.37
C PRO A 151 14.62 -6.63 -28.67
N MET A 152 15.11 -7.35 -27.66
CA MET A 152 14.29 -8.32 -26.93
C MET A 152 13.29 -7.63 -26.01
N LEU A 153 13.67 -6.51 -25.38
CA LEU A 153 12.73 -5.68 -24.61
C LEU A 153 11.59 -5.14 -25.48
N SER A 154 11.86 -4.77 -26.72
CA SER A 154 10.84 -4.30 -27.67
C SER A 154 9.81 -5.39 -27.96
N ILE A 155 10.27 -6.61 -28.23
CA ILE A 155 9.41 -7.78 -28.42
C ILE A 155 8.57 -8.06 -27.16
N LEU A 156 9.16 -7.98 -25.96
CA LEU A 156 8.44 -8.20 -24.71
C LEU A 156 7.31 -7.18 -24.52
N VAL A 157 7.56 -5.91 -24.85
CA VAL A 157 6.57 -4.84 -24.77
C VAL A 157 5.45 -5.08 -25.79
N GLU A 158 5.77 -5.45 -27.03
CA GLU A 158 4.80 -5.80 -28.08
C GLU A 158 3.88 -6.96 -27.64
N GLU A 159 4.46 -8.05 -27.11
CA GLU A 159 3.70 -9.20 -26.60
C GLU A 159 2.77 -8.82 -25.43
N PHE A 160 3.20 -7.93 -24.53
CA PHE A 160 2.33 -7.42 -23.48
C PHE A 160 1.17 -6.58 -24.03
N ILE A 161 1.39 -5.83 -25.10
CA ILE A 161 0.33 -5.02 -25.75
C ILE A 161 -0.69 -5.94 -26.42
N GLU A 162 -0.24 -6.93 -27.18
CA GLU A 162 -1.11 -7.90 -27.86
C GLU A 162 -2.01 -8.67 -26.88
N ARG A 163 -1.51 -8.91 -25.67
CA ARG A 163 -2.25 -9.58 -24.58
C ARG A 163 -3.04 -8.63 -23.68
N ASN A 164 -3.12 -7.33 -24.03
CA ASN A 164 -3.76 -6.28 -23.24
C ASN A 164 -3.21 -6.12 -21.80
N MET A 165 -1.94 -6.44 -21.58
CA MET A 165 -1.24 -6.35 -20.30
C MET A 165 -0.52 -5.00 -20.13
N LEU A 166 -1.30 -3.91 -20.18
CA LEU A 166 -0.78 -2.53 -20.19
C LEU A 166 0.12 -2.18 -18.99
N LYS A 167 -0.17 -2.73 -17.80
CA LYS A 167 0.63 -2.49 -16.60
C LYS A 167 2.05 -3.05 -16.74
N ASN A 168 2.18 -4.27 -17.24
CA ASN A 168 3.47 -4.92 -17.44
C ASN A 168 4.28 -4.18 -18.52
N ALA A 169 3.63 -3.84 -19.64
CA ALA A 169 4.25 -3.03 -20.69
C ALA A 169 4.80 -1.70 -20.15
N TYR A 170 3.99 -0.99 -19.34
CA TYR A 170 4.39 0.30 -18.75
C TYR A 170 5.62 0.17 -17.83
N GLU A 171 5.62 -0.80 -16.91
CA GLU A 171 6.73 -1.00 -15.99
C GLU A 171 8.03 -1.35 -16.74
N THR A 172 7.94 -2.22 -17.74
CA THR A 172 9.11 -2.58 -18.57
C THR A 172 9.64 -1.38 -19.37
N ILE A 173 8.76 -0.56 -19.97
CA ILE A 173 9.15 0.68 -20.68
C ILE A 173 9.84 1.66 -19.72
N LYS A 174 9.27 1.86 -18.53
CA LYS A 174 9.79 2.81 -17.52
C LYS A 174 11.14 2.38 -16.97
N LYS A 175 11.28 1.10 -16.59
CA LYS A 175 12.51 0.54 -15.99
C LYS A 175 13.70 0.55 -16.94
N ASN A 176 13.44 0.39 -18.25
CA ASN A 176 14.47 0.28 -19.28
C ASN A 176 14.62 1.53 -20.17
N ASN A 177 14.02 2.65 -19.80
CA ASN A 177 14.09 3.93 -20.53
C ASN A 177 13.64 3.86 -22.02
N LEU A 178 12.63 3.06 -22.33
CA LEU A 178 12.12 2.84 -23.71
C LEU A 178 10.99 3.80 -24.11
N LYS A 179 10.89 4.96 -23.44
CA LYS A 179 9.77 5.90 -23.63
C LYS A 179 9.72 6.44 -25.07
N HIS A 180 10.89 6.68 -25.67
CA HIS A 180 10.99 7.17 -27.05
C HIS A 180 10.59 6.13 -28.09
N ASP A 181 10.81 4.85 -27.77
CA ASP A 181 10.50 3.73 -28.68
C ASP A 181 9.00 3.40 -28.67
N PHE A 182 8.31 3.62 -27.54
CA PHE A 182 6.89 3.30 -27.36
C PHE A 182 6.05 4.47 -26.82
N PRO A 183 6.01 5.65 -27.47
CA PRO A 183 5.33 6.83 -26.96
C PRO A 183 3.80 6.62 -26.82
N ASN A 184 3.18 5.99 -27.81
CA ASN A 184 1.73 5.73 -27.83
C ASN A 184 1.30 4.76 -26.73
N VAL A 185 2.10 3.73 -26.47
CA VAL A 185 1.83 2.72 -25.42
C VAL A 185 1.96 3.37 -24.07
N TYR A 186 3.04 4.14 -23.86
CA TYR A 186 3.25 4.88 -22.62
C TYR A 186 2.08 5.82 -22.32
N LYS A 187 1.56 6.52 -23.33
CA LYS A 187 0.37 7.38 -23.22
C LYS A 187 -0.88 6.57 -22.86
N ARG A 188 -1.20 5.50 -23.62
CA ARG A 188 -2.36 4.62 -23.36
C ARG A 188 -2.35 4.01 -21.96
N CYS A 189 -1.19 3.61 -21.45
CA CYS A 189 -1.07 3.07 -20.10
C CYS A 189 -1.38 4.13 -19.03
N LYS A 190 -0.94 5.37 -19.24
CA LYS A 190 -1.26 6.49 -18.34
C LYS A 190 -2.76 6.81 -18.39
N GLU A 191 -3.35 6.91 -19.58
CA GLU A 191 -4.80 7.14 -19.75
C GLU A 191 -5.64 6.03 -19.08
N SER A 192 -5.31 4.75 -19.31
CA SER A 192 -5.99 3.63 -18.64
C SER A 192 -5.89 3.70 -17.11
N SER A 193 -4.71 4.07 -16.59
CA SER A 193 -4.52 4.29 -15.16
C SER A 193 -5.36 5.46 -14.63
N LEU A 194 -5.48 6.57 -15.38
CA LEU A 194 -6.29 7.72 -15.00
C LEU A 194 -7.78 7.37 -15.02
N LYS A 195 -8.25 6.69 -16.07
CA LYS A 195 -9.63 6.20 -16.16
C LYS A 195 -10.01 5.33 -14.97
N THR A 196 -9.15 4.39 -14.60
CA THR A 196 -9.38 3.53 -13.42
C THR A 196 -9.47 4.32 -12.10
N LEU A 197 -8.73 5.44 -11.98
CA LEU A 197 -8.80 6.30 -10.80
C LEU A 197 -10.07 7.16 -10.81
N ALA A 198 -10.44 7.72 -11.97
CA ALA A 198 -11.66 8.48 -12.18
C ALA A 198 -12.93 7.64 -11.90
N GLU A 199 -12.99 6.41 -12.41
CA GLU A 199 -14.08 5.46 -12.13
C GLU A 199 -14.24 5.15 -10.62
N LYS A 200 -13.16 5.29 -9.85
CA LYS A 200 -13.17 5.12 -8.38
C LYS A 200 -13.46 6.41 -7.61
N GLY A 201 -13.68 7.52 -8.30
CA GLY A 201 -13.84 8.87 -7.72
C GLY A 201 -12.54 9.42 -7.10
N CYS A 202 -11.38 8.87 -7.44
CA CYS A 202 -10.08 9.27 -6.88
C CYS A 202 -9.47 10.44 -7.69
N TRP A 203 -10.19 11.56 -7.78
CA TRP A 203 -9.87 12.65 -8.70
C TRP A 203 -8.56 13.36 -8.39
N ASP A 204 -8.29 13.72 -7.14
CA ASP A 204 -7.04 14.40 -6.78
C ASP A 204 -5.81 13.48 -6.97
N VAL A 205 -6.01 12.17 -6.85
CA VAL A 205 -4.98 11.16 -7.16
C VAL A 205 -4.70 11.11 -8.66
N ALA A 206 -5.76 11.12 -9.46
CA ALA A 206 -5.66 11.13 -10.91
C ALA A 206 -4.97 12.42 -11.38
N GLU A 207 -5.34 13.56 -10.81
CA GLU A 207 -4.74 14.87 -11.05
C GLU A 207 -3.24 14.85 -10.74
N ALA A 208 -2.83 14.41 -9.54
CA ALA A 208 -1.41 14.29 -9.19
C ALA A 208 -0.63 13.36 -10.14
N ARG A 209 -1.29 12.34 -10.70
CA ARG A 209 -0.67 11.35 -11.61
C ARG A 209 -0.50 11.85 -13.04
N THR A 210 -1.20 12.92 -13.43
CA THR A 210 -0.95 13.61 -14.71
C THR A 210 0.46 14.21 -14.76
N ASN A 211 1.02 14.61 -13.60
CA ASN A 211 2.31 15.29 -13.49
C ASN A 211 2.38 16.55 -14.37
N ASN A 212 1.31 17.36 -14.36
CA ASN A 212 1.14 18.59 -15.14
C ASN A 212 1.25 18.40 -16.67
N ASP A 213 1.04 17.18 -17.17
CA ASP A 213 0.91 16.90 -18.60
C ASP A 213 -0.45 17.39 -19.09
N ARG A 214 -0.45 18.41 -19.96
CA ARG A 214 -1.67 19.07 -20.45
C ARG A 214 -2.65 18.10 -21.09
N GLN A 215 -2.18 17.14 -21.90
CA GLN A 215 -3.08 16.19 -22.59
C GLN A 215 -3.74 15.23 -21.61
N LEU A 216 -3.00 14.79 -20.59
CA LEU A 216 -3.57 13.93 -19.55
C LEU A 216 -4.54 14.69 -18.64
N MET A 217 -4.30 15.99 -18.43
CA MET A 217 -5.23 16.85 -17.70
C MET A 217 -6.53 17.06 -18.48
N GLU A 218 -6.44 17.37 -19.78
CA GLU A 218 -7.59 17.47 -20.68
C GLU A 218 -8.40 16.15 -20.71
N TYR A 219 -7.71 15.00 -20.73
CA TYR A 219 -8.37 13.69 -20.62
C TYR A 219 -9.05 13.49 -19.25
N LEU A 220 -8.44 13.96 -18.16
CA LEU A 220 -9.04 13.89 -16.82
C LEU A 220 -10.31 14.76 -16.72
N VAL A 221 -10.29 15.95 -17.32
CA VAL A 221 -11.46 16.84 -17.43
C VAL A 221 -12.57 16.16 -18.23
N TYR A 222 -12.24 15.53 -19.37
CA TYR A 222 -13.21 14.75 -20.15
C TYR A 222 -13.85 13.63 -19.31
N LEU A 223 -13.04 12.88 -18.55
CA LEU A 223 -13.56 11.82 -17.66
C LEU A 223 -14.48 12.38 -16.56
N ALA A 224 -14.16 13.55 -15.99
CA ALA A 224 -15.01 14.20 -14.99
C ALA A 224 -16.34 14.66 -15.58
N MET A 225 -16.31 15.20 -16.80
CA MET A 225 -17.49 15.61 -17.54
C MET A 225 -18.40 14.41 -17.90
N GLU A 226 -17.84 13.32 -18.42
CA GLU A 226 -18.60 12.09 -18.70
C GLU A 226 -19.22 11.47 -17.44
N ALA A 227 -18.54 11.60 -16.30
CA ALA A 227 -19.04 11.12 -15.02
C ALA A 227 -20.00 12.09 -14.31
N GLY A 228 -20.31 13.25 -14.92
CA GLY A 228 -21.26 14.24 -14.38
C GLY A 228 -20.74 15.09 -13.22
N TYR A 229 -19.42 15.15 -12.99
CA TYR A 229 -18.82 15.95 -11.92
C TYR A 229 -18.49 17.38 -12.39
N THR A 230 -19.53 18.18 -12.63
CA THR A 230 -19.42 19.57 -13.14
C THR A 230 -18.51 20.46 -12.29
N GLU A 231 -18.65 20.40 -10.96
CA GLU A 231 -17.78 21.16 -10.05
C GLU A 231 -16.29 20.81 -10.19
N LYS A 232 -15.97 19.52 -10.39
CA LYS A 232 -14.58 19.09 -10.57
C LYS A 232 -14.05 19.48 -11.95
N VAL A 233 -14.92 19.52 -12.97
CA VAL A 233 -14.58 20.07 -14.29
C VAL A 233 -14.19 21.55 -14.16
N ASP A 234 -15.03 22.36 -13.53
CA ASP A 234 -14.77 23.79 -13.34
C ASP A 234 -13.48 24.01 -12.55
N GLU A 235 -13.29 23.27 -11.44
CA GLU A 235 -12.07 23.34 -10.62
C GLU A 235 -10.79 23.02 -11.42
N LEU A 236 -10.81 21.94 -12.23
CA LEU A 236 -9.65 21.54 -13.03
C LEU A 236 -9.38 22.55 -14.16
N CYS A 237 -10.43 23.05 -14.82
CA CYS A 237 -10.32 24.06 -15.86
C CYS A 237 -9.72 25.35 -15.32
N ASP A 238 -10.22 25.84 -14.19
CA ASP A 238 -9.74 27.07 -13.56
C ASP A 238 -8.30 26.91 -13.05
N ARG A 239 -8.00 25.79 -12.35
CA ARG A 239 -6.66 25.53 -11.78
C ARG A 239 -5.57 25.43 -12.84
N TYR A 240 -5.88 24.85 -13.99
CA TYR A 240 -4.89 24.59 -15.05
C TYR A 240 -5.05 25.49 -16.28
N SER A 241 -5.92 26.49 -16.21
CA SER A 241 -6.22 27.40 -17.34
C SER A 241 -6.54 26.64 -18.62
N LEU A 242 -7.37 25.61 -18.51
CA LEU A 242 -7.83 24.81 -19.65
C LEU A 242 -9.10 25.45 -20.21
N ASP A 243 -9.21 25.48 -21.53
CA ASP A 243 -10.45 25.90 -22.19
C ASP A 243 -11.58 24.98 -21.71
N ARG A 244 -12.65 25.57 -21.16
CA ARG A 244 -13.84 24.78 -20.83
C ARG A 244 -14.30 24.15 -22.14
N PHE A 245 -14.40 22.82 -22.17
CA PHE A 245 -14.93 22.07 -23.30
C PHE A 245 -16.45 22.32 -23.44
N LEU A 246 -16.85 23.58 -23.66
CA LEU A 246 -18.23 24.04 -23.67
C LEU A 246 -19.03 23.50 -24.87
N ASP A 247 -18.37 22.91 -25.87
CA ASP A 247 -19.01 22.48 -27.12
C ASP A 247 -19.22 20.96 -27.25
N ILE A 248 -18.85 20.16 -26.24
CA ILE A 248 -19.22 18.73 -26.24
C ILE A 248 -20.60 18.62 -25.63
N LYS A 249 -21.63 18.56 -26.50
CA LYS A 249 -22.95 18.04 -26.11
C LYS A 249 -22.77 16.60 -25.65
N VAL A 250 -22.52 16.43 -24.35
CA VAL A 250 -22.66 15.12 -23.70
C VAL A 250 -24.10 14.69 -24.00
N PRO A 251 -24.33 13.49 -24.57
CA PRO A 251 -25.68 13.00 -24.76
C PRO A 251 -26.37 13.08 -23.41
N GLU A 252 -27.48 13.81 -23.32
CA GLU A 252 -28.37 13.76 -22.17
C GLU A 252 -28.74 12.29 -21.97
N THR A 253 -28.01 11.61 -21.11
CA THR A 253 -28.40 10.31 -20.61
C THR A 253 -29.59 10.57 -19.72
N ASN A 254 -30.78 10.52 -20.34
CA ASN A 254 -32.05 10.30 -19.68
C ASN A 254 -31.91 9.05 -18.81
N ASN A 255 -31.48 9.23 -17.57
CA ASN A 255 -31.57 8.25 -16.51
C ASN A 255 -31.79 9.02 -15.22
N LEU A 256 -32.83 8.66 -14.50
CA LEU A 256 -33.12 9.04 -13.11
C LEU A 256 -32.06 8.47 -12.13
N GLN A 257 -30.78 8.50 -12.50
CA GLN A 257 -29.69 7.78 -11.86
C GLN A 257 -28.59 8.79 -11.50
N GLY A 258 -28.46 9.10 -10.20
CA GLY A 258 -27.33 9.88 -9.68
C GLY A 258 -27.65 11.31 -9.23
N ARG A 259 -28.69 11.51 -8.41
CA ARG A 259 -28.85 12.76 -7.66
C ARG A 259 -27.95 12.72 -6.41
N TYR A 260 -27.11 13.74 -6.24
CA TYR A 260 -26.32 13.93 -5.02
C TYR A 260 -27.09 14.76 -4.00
N LEU A 261 -26.87 14.45 -2.73
CA LEU A 261 -27.46 15.17 -1.60
C LEU A 261 -26.65 16.43 -1.29
N HIS A 262 -27.36 17.53 -1.05
CA HIS A 262 -26.79 18.80 -0.59
C HIS A 262 -27.24 19.14 0.84
N LEU A 263 -26.49 20.02 1.51
CA LEU A 263 -26.74 20.38 2.92
C LEU A 263 -28.08 21.08 3.15
N ASP A 264 -28.55 21.85 2.17
CA ASP A 264 -29.84 22.56 2.20
C ASP A 264 -31.03 21.59 2.31
N GLU A 265 -30.91 20.40 1.72
CA GLU A 265 -31.93 19.35 1.82
C GLU A 265 -32.03 18.74 3.23
N LEU A 266 -30.96 18.81 4.01
CA LEU A 266 -30.89 18.29 5.37
C LEU A 266 -31.22 19.33 6.44
N SER A 267 -31.59 20.56 6.04
CA SER A 267 -31.88 21.66 6.97
C SER A 267 -30.71 21.97 7.93
N VAL A 268 -29.48 21.82 7.45
CA VAL A 268 -28.28 22.23 8.19
C VAL A 268 -28.25 23.75 8.27
N GLU A 269 -28.19 24.26 9.50
CA GLU A 269 -28.23 25.70 9.80
C GLU A 269 -26.82 26.31 9.75
N ASP A 270 -25.82 25.64 10.36
CA ASP A 270 -24.46 26.16 10.41
C ASP A 270 -23.37 25.07 10.32
N ILE A 271 -22.27 25.43 9.66
CA ILE A 271 -21.00 24.70 9.68
C ILE A 271 -19.97 25.57 10.42
N ILE A 272 -19.50 25.08 11.56
CA ILE A 272 -18.58 25.81 12.44
C ILE A 272 -17.19 25.18 12.34
N TRP A 273 -16.24 25.95 11.82
CA TRP A 273 -14.83 25.60 11.85
C TRP A 273 -14.25 25.86 13.24
N VAL A 274 -13.62 24.84 13.84
CA VAL A 274 -13.10 24.89 15.21
C VAL A 274 -11.59 24.68 15.17
N ASP A 275 -10.84 25.76 15.36
CA ASP A 275 -9.38 25.74 15.28
C ASP A 275 -8.68 26.60 16.36
N GLU A 276 -9.45 27.08 17.35
CA GLU A 276 -8.97 27.84 18.49
C GLU A 276 -9.61 27.36 19.81
N VAL A 277 -9.02 27.76 20.94
CA VAL A 277 -9.47 27.36 22.29
C VAL A 277 -10.92 27.74 22.57
N GLU A 278 -11.32 28.97 22.25
CA GLU A 278 -12.69 29.42 22.51
C GLU A 278 -13.69 28.62 21.68
N GLY A 279 -13.38 28.41 20.39
CA GLY A 279 -14.19 27.56 19.51
C GLY A 279 -14.33 26.14 20.04
N LEU A 280 -13.23 25.55 20.55
CA LEU A 280 -13.24 24.22 21.18
C LEU A 280 -14.21 24.16 22.38
N LEU A 281 -14.15 25.14 23.27
CA LEU A 281 -14.99 25.18 24.48
C LEU A 281 -16.47 25.38 24.13
N VAL A 282 -16.77 26.30 23.20
CA VAL A 282 -18.13 26.58 22.73
C VAL A 282 -18.72 25.36 22.03
N ALA A 283 -17.97 24.74 21.12
CA ALA A 283 -18.39 23.53 20.42
C ALA A 283 -18.66 22.39 21.39
N THR A 284 -17.77 22.17 22.36
CA THR A 284 -17.94 21.13 23.39
C THR A 284 -19.22 21.33 24.20
N SER A 285 -19.46 22.56 24.66
CA SER A 285 -20.66 22.92 25.42
C SER A 285 -21.95 22.68 24.61
N HIS A 286 -21.95 23.01 23.32
CA HIS A 286 -23.10 22.74 22.44
C HIS A 286 -23.31 21.25 22.23
N ILE A 287 -22.23 20.51 21.93
CA ILE A 287 -22.28 19.08 21.64
C ILE A 287 -22.79 18.27 22.84
N GLU A 288 -22.41 18.63 24.06
CA GLU A 288 -22.92 18.00 25.28
C GLU A 288 -24.44 18.16 25.50
N GLY A 289 -25.05 19.16 24.87
CA GLY A 289 -26.50 19.35 24.86
C GLY A 289 -27.25 18.35 23.97
N PHE A 290 -26.57 17.70 23.01
CA PHE A 290 -27.19 16.75 22.10
C PHE A 290 -27.17 15.32 22.63
N LYS A 291 -28.24 14.56 22.34
CA LYS A 291 -28.34 13.14 22.73
C LYS A 291 -27.71 12.20 21.70
N VAL A 292 -27.66 12.63 20.44
CA VAL A 292 -27.19 11.85 19.30
C VAL A 292 -26.35 12.78 18.44
N VAL A 293 -25.16 12.32 18.04
CA VAL A 293 -24.28 13.04 17.12
C VAL A 293 -23.70 12.08 16.08
N GLY A 294 -23.54 12.54 14.85
CA GLY A 294 -22.76 11.88 13.82
C GLY A 294 -21.29 12.28 13.92
N ILE A 295 -20.38 11.33 13.70
CA ILE A 295 -18.94 11.56 13.70
C ILE A 295 -18.29 10.93 12.48
N ASP A 296 -17.34 11.67 11.91
CA ASP A 296 -16.50 11.21 10.82
C ASP A 296 -15.10 11.83 10.93
N CYS A 297 -14.16 11.38 10.09
CA CYS A 297 -12.79 11.87 10.07
C CYS A 297 -12.23 11.90 8.65
N GLU A 298 -11.40 12.90 8.36
CA GLU A 298 -10.75 13.02 7.06
C GLU A 298 -9.24 13.24 7.17
N TRP A 299 -8.49 12.63 6.25
CA TRP A 299 -7.04 12.74 6.17
C TRP A 299 -6.54 12.74 4.75
N LYS A 300 -5.44 13.45 4.52
CA LYS A 300 -4.75 13.43 3.23
C LYS A 300 -4.37 11.99 2.88
N PRO A 301 -4.76 11.44 1.72
CA PRO A 301 -4.42 10.06 1.41
C PRO A 301 -2.93 9.92 1.08
N ASN A 302 -2.38 8.74 1.37
CA ASN A 302 -0.99 8.43 1.09
C ASN A 302 -0.87 7.51 -0.13
N TYR A 303 -0.21 8.01 -1.18
CA TYR A 303 -0.12 7.32 -2.47
C TYR A 303 1.22 6.61 -2.68
N VAL A 304 2.16 6.76 -1.76
CA VAL A 304 3.46 6.09 -1.82
C VAL A 304 3.34 4.73 -1.14
N LYS A 305 3.67 3.65 -1.84
CA LYS A 305 3.59 2.32 -1.23
C LYS A 305 4.67 2.19 -0.15
N GLY A 306 4.26 1.89 1.09
CA GLY A 306 5.15 1.65 2.22
C GLY A 306 5.55 2.90 3.03
N SER A 307 5.00 4.07 2.71
CA SER A 307 5.12 5.26 3.56
C SER A 307 4.20 5.15 4.79
N LYS A 308 4.53 5.94 5.83
CA LYS A 308 3.69 6.03 7.04
C LYS A 308 2.33 6.66 6.70
N PRO A 309 1.21 6.19 7.27
CA PRO A 309 -0.08 6.84 7.11
C PRO A 309 -0.01 8.32 7.51
N ASN A 310 -0.70 9.20 6.76
CA ASN A 310 -0.83 10.60 7.14
C ASN A 310 -1.74 10.74 8.36
N LYS A 311 -1.57 11.83 9.12
CA LYS A 311 -2.41 12.08 10.30
C LYS A 311 -3.84 12.40 9.92
N VAL A 312 -4.79 12.06 10.79
CA VAL A 312 -6.15 12.61 10.72
C VAL A 312 -6.05 14.13 10.69
N SER A 313 -6.64 14.75 9.67
CA SER A 313 -6.50 16.19 9.44
C SER A 313 -7.63 16.98 10.09
N ILE A 314 -8.86 16.46 10.00
CA ILE A 314 -10.05 17.03 10.62
C ILE A 314 -10.93 15.92 11.20
N MET A 315 -11.73 16.28 12.19
CA MET A 315 -12.82 15.44 12.72
C MET A 315 -14.10 16.25 12.67
N GLN A 316 -15.18 15.64 12.19
CA GLN A 316 -16.49 16.26 12.11
C GLN A 316 -17.37 15.69 13.22
N ILE A 317 -18.12 16.55 13.90
CA ILE A 317 -19.15 16.15 14.87
C ILE A 317 -20.41 16.92 14.54
N ALA A 318 -21.45 16.21 14.13
CA ALA A 318 -22.70 16.77 13.66
C ALA A 318 -23.85 16.43 14.60
N SER A 319 -24.71 17.42 14.87
CA SER A 319 -26.08 17.20 15.33
C SER A 319 -27.00 17.12 14.10
N GLU A 320 -28.32 17.22 14.29
CA GLU A 320 -29.28 17.27 13.18
C GLU A 320 -29.16 18.56 12.34
N LYS A 321 -28.66 19.67 12.94
CA LYS A 321 -28.70 20.99 12.30
C LYS A 321 -27.37 21.73 12.30
N MET A 322 -26.46 21.34 13.18
CA MET A 322 -25.17 22.00 13.38
C MET A 322 -24.04 21.01 13.14
N VAL A 323 -23.02 21.44 12.39
CA VAL A 323 -21.80 20.65 12.19
C VAL A 323 -20.59 21.39 12.70
N PHE A 324 -19.81 20.74 13.56
CA PHE A 324 -18.53 21.24 14.03
C PHE A 324 -17.39 20.49 13.33
N ILE A 325 -16.48 21.23 12.69
CA ILE A 325 -15.31 20.65 12.02
C ILE A 325 -14.06 21.09 12.78
N PHE A 326 -13.44 20.14 13.48
CA PHE A 326 -12.27 20.36 14.31
C PHE A 326 -10.99 20.24 13.48
N ASP A 327 -10.17 21.30 13.46
CA ASP A 327 -8.82 21.27 12.87
C ASP A 327 -7.86 20.53 13.80
N LEU A 328 -7.84 19.20 13.70
CA LEU A 328 -7.02 18.38 14.57
C LEU A 328 -5.52 18.64 14.40
N ILE A 329 -5.06 19.13 13.24
CA ILE A 329 -3.63 19.44 13.04
C ILE A 329 -3.25 20.66 13.88
N LYS A 330 -3.99 21.77 13.75
CA LYS A 330 -3.71 23.01 14.47
C LYS A 330 -3.96 22.83 15.97
N LEU A 331 -5.12 22.31 16.35
CA LEU A 331 -5.51 22.15 17.76
C LEU A 331 -4.59 21.21 18.53
N HIS A 332 -4.13 20.12 17.91
CA HIS A 332 -3.14 19.22 18.51
C HIS A 332 -1.79 19.91 18.70
N THR A 333 -1.37 20.72 17.73
CA THR A 333 -0.08 21.42 17.79
C THR A 333 -0.08 22.51 18.85
N GLU A 334 -1.16 23.27 18.97
CA GLU A 334 -1.22 24.47 19.82
C GLU A 334 -1.74 24.15 21.23
N VAL A 335 -2.78 23.33 21.36
CA VAL A 335 -3.51 23.13 22.61
C VAL A 335 -3.91 21.66 22.87
N PRO A 336 -2.95 20.71 22.84
CA PRO A 336 -3.26 19.28 22.90
C PRO A 336 -3.99 18.85 24.18
N GLY A 337 -3.70 19.46 25.33
CA GLY A 337 -4.37 19.14 26.59
C GLY A 337 -5.84 19.57 26.60
N ILE A 338 -6.15 20.78 26.11
CA ILE A 338 -7.52 21.28 26.03
C ILE A 338 -8.31 20.48 24.99
N LEU A 339 -7.68 20.13 23.86
CA LEU A 339 -8.26 19.25 22.86
C LEU A 339 -8.60 17.87 23.46
N ASP A 340 -7.67 17.26 24.22
CA ASP A 340 -7.89 15.97 24.88
C ASP A 340 -9.07 16.02 25.84
N ASP A 341 -9.13 17.06 26.70
CA ASP A 341 -10.19 17.22 27.69
C ASP A 341 -11.56 17.46 27.03
N CYS A 342 -11.62 18.31 26.00
CA CYS A 342 -12.85 18.62 25.26
C CYS A 342 -13.40 17.40 24.53
N LEU A 343 -12.58 16.71 23.73
CA LEU A 343 -13.01 15.52 23.01
C LEU A 343 -13.29 14.35 23.95
N SER A 344 -12.59 14.24 25.09
CA SER A 344 -12.90 13.25 26.12
C SER A 344 -14.30 13.43 26.68
N ARG A 345 -14.72 14.68 26.96
CA ARG A 345 -16.09 14.98 27.43
C ARG A 345 -17.17 14.50 26.45
N ILE A 346 -16.88 14.52 25.16
CA ILE A 346 -17.83 14.08 24.11
C ILE A 346 -17.75 12.56 23.92
N LEU A 347 -16.56 12.03 23.62
CA LEU A 347 -16.37 10.63 23.22
C LEU A 347 -16.60 9.65 24.38
N LEU A 348 -16.32 10.05 25.62
CA LEU A 348 -16.54 9.24 26.83
C LEU A 348 -17.91 9.47 27.47
N SER A 349 -18.73 10.39 26.95
CA SER A 349 -20.04 10.64 27.57
C SER A 349 -21.00 9.46 27.34
N PRO A 350 -21.56 8.85 28.40
CA PRO A 350 -22.65 7.88 28.29
C PRO A 350 -24.00 8.55 28.06
N ARG A 351 -24.05 9.87 27.84
CA ARG A 351 -25.30 10.60 27.54
C ARG A 351 -25.45 10.89 26.05
N ILE A 352 -24.37 10.77 25.30
CA ILE A 352 -24.29 11.09 23.89
C ILE A 352 -24.07 9.79 23.12
N LEU A 353 -25.03 9.43 22.28
CA LEU A 353 -24.87 8.37 21.28
C LEU A 353 -24.06 8.93 20.10
N LYS A 354 -22.91 8.32 19.82
CA LYS A 354 -22.07 8.66 18.68
C LYS A 354 -22.40 7.70 17.54
N LEU A 355 -22.76 8.24 16.39
CA LEU A 355 -23.02 7.50 15.17
C LEU A 355 -21.81 7.63 14.26
N GLY A 356 -21.26 6.52 13.79
CA GLY A 356 -20.19 6.52 12.80
C GLY A 356 -20.47 5.50 11.71
N TYR A 357 -19.69 5.49 10.62
CA TYR A 357 -19.80 4.47 9.57
C TYR A 357 -18.44 3.81 9.33
N ASN A 358 -18.30 2.54 9.71
CA ASN A 358 -17.00 1.86 9.77
C ASN A 358 -15.98 2.61 10.64
N PHE A 359 -16.47 3.23 11.72
CA PHE A 359 -15.71 4.19 12.55
C PHE A 359 -14.54 3.54 13.31
N GLN A 360 -14.51 2.21 13.39
CA GLN A 360 -13.34 1.49 13.91
C GLN A 360 -12.06 1.78 13.10
N CYS A 361 -12.18 2.05 11.80
CA CYS A 361 -11.05 2.48 10.98
C CYS A 361 -10.56 3.87 11.41
N ASP A 362 -11.48 4.80 11.67
CA ASP A 362 -11.16 6.16 12.05
C ASP A 362 -10.54 6.22 13.45
N VAL A 363 -11.07 5.48 14.43
CA VAL A 363 -10.47 5.37 15.77
C VAL A 363 -9.03 4.87 15.69
N LYS A 364 -8.75 3.84 14.87
CA LYS A 364 -7.38 3.36 14.68
C LYS A 364 -6.50 4.44 14.06
N GLN A 365 -7.00 5.17 13.07
CA GLN A 365 -6.23 6.24 12.43
C GLN A 365 -5.96 7.41 13.38
N LEU A 366 -6.96 7.82 14.18
CA LEU A 366 -6.85 8.82 15.24
C LEU A 366 -5.81 8.41 16.30
N GLY A 367 -5.90 7.16 16.80
CA GLY A 367 -4.98 6.62 17.80
C GLY A 367 -3.52 6.58 17.31
N HIS A 368 -3.28 6.31 16.02
CA HIS A 368 -1.93 6.41 15.44
C HIS A 368 -1.48 7.85 15.16
N SER A 369 -2.42 8.75 14.87
CA SER A 369 -2.11 10.15 14.54
C SER A 369 -1.69 10.96 15.76
N TYR A 370 -2.28 10.62 16.90
CA TYR A 370 -2.24 11.37 18.16
C TYR A 370 -2.11 10.41 19.36
N GLU A 371 -1.05 9.60 19.37
CA GLU A 371 -0.81 8.53 20.35
C GLU A 371 -0.81 9.01 21.81
N GLU A 372 -0.57 10.29 22.07
CA GLU A 372 -0.57 10.90 23.39
C GLU A 372 -1.97 11.26 23.91
N LEU A 373 -2.96 11.43 23.02
CA LEU A 373 -4.31 11.85 23.40
C LEU A 373 -5.12 10.64 23.89
N ARG A 374 -5.72 10.79 25.07
CA ARG A 374 -6.50 9.73 25.73
C ARG A 374 -7.90 9.62 25.13
N CYS A 375 -8.45 10.72 24.61
CA CYS A 375 -9.78 10.79 24.01
C CYS A 375 -9.95 9.84 22.81
N PHE A 376 -8.88 9.53 22.08
CA PHE A 376 -8.93 8.65 20.90
C PHE A 376 -8.65 7.17 21.19
N LYS A 377 -8.38 6.84 22.46
CA LYS A 377 -8.16 5.45 22.90
C LYS A 377 -9.38 4.85 23.60
N ASN A 378 -10.35 5.69 23.94
CA ASN A 378 -11.46 5.32 24.78
C ASN A 378 -12.73 6.03 24.28
N TYR A 379 -13.85 5.31 24.20
CA TYR A 379 -15.13 5.88 23.82
C TYR A 379 -16.27 5.08 24.46
N GLU A 380 -17.40 5.74 24.70
CA GLU A 380 -18.62 5.09 25.17
C GLU A 380 -19.74 5.31 24.16
N MET A 381 -20.79 4.49 24.17
CA MET A 381 -22.00 4.76 23.37
C MET A 381 -21.74 5.06 21.88
N LEU A 382 -20.91 4.25 21.23
CA LEU A 382 -20.70 4.33 19.79
C LEU A 382 -21.60 3.30 19.09
N LEU A 383 -22.34 3.74 18.08
CA LEU A 383 -23.11 2.90 17.17
C LEU A 383 -22.52 3.03 15.77
N ASP A 384 -21.88 1.97 15.31
CA ASP A 384 -21.43 1.90 13.92
C ASP A 384 -22.64 1.52 13.03
N VAL A 385 -23.10 2.50 12.27
CA VAL A 385 -24.29 2.40 11.41
C VAL A 385 -24.13 1.27 10.39
N GLN A 386 -22.89 0.94 9.97
CA GLN A 386 -22.64 -0.18 9.06
C GLN A 386 -23.12 -1.52 9.64
N ASN A 387 -23.04 -1.70 10.96
CA ASN A 387 -23.44 -2.96 11.61
C ASN A 387 -24.96 -3.17 11.67
N ILE A 388 -25.74 -2.11 11.44
CA ILE A 388 -27.20 -2.17 11.39
C ILE A 388 -27.68 -2.71 10.03
N PHE A 389 -26.98 -2.33 8.96
CA PHE A 389 -27.37 -2.65 7.58
C PHE A 389 -26.48 -3.77 7.02
N LYS A 390 -27.01 -5.00 7.03
CA LYS A 390 -26.33 -6.23 6.56
C LYS A 390 -25.99 -6.25 5.05
N GLU A 391 -26.51 -5.30 4.26
CA GLU A 391 -26.24 -5.17 2.83
C GLU A 391 -25.24 -4.03 2.59
N HIS A 392 -24.01 -4.38 2.19
CA HIS A 392 -22.86 -3.47 2.20
C HIS A 392 -22.50 -2.84 0.84
N HIS A 393 -23.39 -2.89 -0.15
CA HIS A 393 -23.05 -2.41 -1.48
C HIS A 393 -23.08 -0.87 -1.52
N GLY A 394 -21.92 -0.25 -1.77
CA GLY A 394 -21.81 1.19 -2.05
C GLY A 394 -21.31 2.10 -0.92
N GLY A 395 -21.13 1.58 0.30
CA GLY A 395 -20.69 2.36 1.47
C GLY A 395 -21.77 3.29 2.01
N LEU A 396 -21.38 4.32 2.77
CA LEU A 396 -22.31 5.33 3.31
C LEU A 396 -23.13 6.01 2.20
N ALA A 397 -22.53 6.28 1.05
CA ALA A 397 -23.21 6.84 -0.11
C ALA A 397 -24.34 5.94 -0.65
N GLY A 398 -24.10 4.62 -0.74
CA GLY A 398 -25.13 3.65 -1.14
C GLY A 398 -26.23 3.50 -0.09
N LEU A 399 -25.86 3.61 1.20
CA LEU A 399 -26.82 3.64 2.30
C LEU A 399 -27.70 4.90 2.26
N SER A 400 -27.11 6.07 2.01
CA SER A 400 -27.82 7.33 1.80
C SER A 400 -28.80 7.22 0.64
N GLU A 401 -28.37 6.68 -0.51
CA GLU A 401 -29.25 6.50 -1.66
C GLU A 401 -30.44 5.58 -1.33
N LYS A 402 -30.18 4.47 -0.61
CA LYS A 402 -31.22 3.53 -0.20
C LYS A 402 -32.25 4.12 0.76
N ILE A 403 -31.83 4.99 1.68
CA ILE A 403 -32.69 5.49 2.77
C ILE A 403 -33.32 6.84 2.42
N LEU A 404 -32.56 7.73 1.81
CA LEU A 404 -32.93 9.14 1.57
C LEU A 404 -33.17 9.44 0.07
N GLY A 405 -32.94 8.45 -0.82
CA GLY A 405 -33.17 8.60 -2.26
C GLY A 405 -32.12 9.46 -2.98
N ALA A 406 -31.01 9.81 -2.32
CA ALA A 406 -29.89 10.54 -2.90
C ALA A 406 -28.55 10.04 -2.36
N SER A 407 -27.55 9.94 -3.24
CA SER A 407 -26.20 9.47 -2.90
C SER A 407 -25.33 10.62 -2.37
N LEU A 408 -24.22 10.29 -1.69
CA LEU A 408 -23.19 11.27 -1.34
C LEU A 408 -22.20 11.45 -2.50
N ASN A 409 -21.80 12.70 -2.75
CA ASN A 409 -20.82 13.06 -3.78
C ASN A 409 -19.42 12.65 -3.32
N LYS A 410 -18.75 11.72 -4.02
CA LYS A 410 -17.46 11.14 -3.60
C LYS A 410 -16.22 11.93 -4.04
N THR A 411 -16.39 13.10 -4.64
CA THR A 411 -15.28 13.85 -5.27
C THR A 411 -14.17 14.27 -4.31
N ARG A 412 -14.50 14.52 -3.03
CA ARG A 412 -13.56 15.04 -2.04
C ARG A 412 -12.97 14.00 -1.10
N ARG A 413 -13.43 12.75 -1.17
CA ARG A 413 -12.96 11.63 -0.32
C ARG A 413 -11.43 11.47 -0.30
N ASN A 414 -10.76 11.78 -1.41
CA ASN A 414 -9.30 11.66 -1.54
C ASN A 414 -8.59 13.01 -1.65
N SER A 415 -9.22 14.08 -1.17
CA SER A 415 -8.67 15.43 -1.27
C SER A 415 -7.48 15.67 -0.33
N ASN A 416 -6.76 16.77 -0.56
CA ASN A 416 -5.71 17.20 0.37
C ASN A 416 -6.33 17.85 1.61
N TRP A 417 -6.72 17.04 2.59
CA TRP A 417 -7.34 17.50 3.84
C TRP A 417 -6.40 18.24 4.81
N GLU A 418 -5.10 18.27 4.51
CA GLU A 418 -4.12 19.12 5.22
C GLU A 418 -4.09 20.57 4.68
N GLN A 419 -4.76 20.84 3.56
CA GLN A 419 -4.80 22.20 2.98
C GLN A 419 -5.50 23.17 3.94
N ARG A 420 -4.95 24.38 4.09
CA ARG A 420 -5.59 25.49 4.81
C ARG A 420 -5.55 26.77 3.98
N PRO A 421 -6.68 27.51 3.86
CA PRO A 421 -8.02 27.10 4.27
C PRO A 421 -8.55 25.91 3.44
N LEU A 422 -9.49 25.15 3.99
CA LEU A 422 -10.26 24.17 3.21
C LEU A 422 -11.17 24.92 2.22
N SER A 423 -11.39 24.32 1.05
CA SER A 423 -12.33 24.86 0.08
C SER A 423 -13.79 24.69 0.54
N PRO A 424 -14.75 25.51 0.04
CA PRO A 424 -16.16 25.35 0.35
C PRO A 424 -16.68 23.93 0.10
N ASN A 425 -16.33 23.30 -1.02
CA ASN A 425 -16.78 21.94 -1.34
C ASN A 425 -16.16 20.88 -0.41
N GLN A 426 -14.95 21.12 0.13
CA GLN A 426 -14.38 20.26 1.18
C GLN A 426 -15.15 20.40 2.49
N LEU A 427 -15.54 21.61 2.88
CA LEU A 427 -16.36 21.85 4.07
C LEU A 427 -17.74 21.22 3.92
N GLU A 428 -18.40 21.38 2.77
CA GLU A 428 -19.69 20.77 2.49
C GLU A 428 -19.63 19.24 2.51
N TYR A 429 -18.64 18.65 1.83
CA TYR A 429 -18.42 17.20 1.85
C TYR A 429 -18.20 16.68 3.27
N ALA A 430 -17.28 17.30 4.02
CA ALA A 430 -16.97 16.92 5.40
C ALA A 430 -18.21 17.00 6.29
N ALA A 431 -19.03 18.05 6.11
CA ALA A 431 -20.23 18.22 6.89
C ALA A 431 -21.31 17.18 6.57
N LEU A 432 -21.49 16.86 5.28
CA LEU A 432 -22.43 15.84 4.82
C LEU A 432 -22.09 14.47 5.42
N ASP A 433 -20.83 14.04 5.40
CA ASP A 433 -20.43 12.70 5.87
C ASP A 433 -20.71 12.46 7.37
N ALA A 434 -20.75 13.51 8.19
CA ALA A 434 -21.16 13.42 9.59
C ALA A 434 -22.67 13.58 9.82
N VAL A 435 -23.29 14.62 9.25
CA VAL A 435 -24.72 14.93 9.50
C VAL A 435 -25.64 13.84 8.98
N ILE A 436 -25.29 13.22 7.84
CA ILE A 436 -26.09 12.18 7.19
C ILE A 436 -26.35 10.99 8.11
N LEU A 437 -25.42 10.69 9.02
CA LEU A 437 -25.53 9.61 9.99
C LEU A 437 -26.71 9.84 10.94
N VAL A 438 -26.92 11.10 11.36
CA VAL A 438 -28.04 11.50 12.23
C VAL A 438 -29.36 11.33 11.49
N HIS A 439 -29.44 11.78 10.23
CA HIS A 439 -30.66 11.63 9.42
C HIS A 439 -30.97 10.17 9.10
N ILE A 440 -29.97 9.37 8.74
CA ILE A 440 -30.13 7.92 8.53
C ILE A 440 -30.67 7.26 9.80
N PHE A 441 -30.12 7.63 10.96
CA PHE A 441 -30.56 7.09 12.25
C PHE A 441 -32.01 7.47 12.57
N HIS A 442 -32.44 8.70 12.28
CA HIS A 442 -33.84 9.11 12.44
C HIS A 442 -34.82 8.37 11.50
N HIS A 443 -34.34 7.85 10.36
CA HIS A 443 -35.14 7.04 9.43
C HIS A 443 -35.19 5.54 9.81
N LEU A 444 -34.45 5.09 10.82
CA LEU A 444 -34.49 3.69 11.24
C LEU A 444 -35.87 3.32 11.82
N PRO A 445 -36.45 2.18 11.40
CA PRO A 445 -37.70 1.69 11.99
C PRO A 445 -37.46 1.33 13.46
N GLY A 446 -38.03 2.13 14.37
CA GLY A 446 -37.74 2.01 15.81
C GLY A 446 -38.27 3.14 16.70
N HIS A 447 -38.93 4.16 16.13
CA HIS A 447 -39.81 5.07 16.88
C HIS A 447 -41.28 4.57 16.95
N GLY A 448 -41.57 3.41 16.32
CA GLY A 448 -42.85 2.69 16.43
C GLY A 448 -42.63 1.18 16.60
N HIS A 449 -43.14 0.64 17.72
CA HIS A 449 -43.46 -0.74 18.08
C HIS A 449 -42.50 -1.95 17.90
N ASP A 450 -41.39 -1.89 17.16
CA ASP A 450 -40.40 -3.00 17.14
C ASP A 450 -39.09 -2.58 17.84
N LYS A 451 -38.98 -2.92 19.12
CA LYS A 451 -37.89 -2.53 20.01
C LYS A 451 -36.73 -3.53 19.93
N SER A 452 -35.56 -3.04 19.51
CA SER A 452 -34.22 -3.40 20.05
C SER A 452 -33.34 -4.41 19.29
N GLU A 453 -33.12 -4.25 17.97
CA GLU A 453 -31.93 -4.87 17.34
C GLU A 453 -30.69 -3.94 17.38
N TRP A 454 -30.82 -2.68 16.95
CA TRP A 454 -29.67 -1.76 16.86
C TRP A 454 -28.99 -1.43 18.21
N LYS A 455 -29.72 -1.49 19.33
CA LYS A 455 -29.14 -1.24 20.67
C LYS A 455 -28.06 -2.26 21.03
N SER A 456 -28.16 -3.48 20.48
CA SER A 456 -27.15 -4.52 20.70
C SER A 456 -25.84 -4.24 19.94
N CYS A 457 -25.88 -3.36 18.94
CA CYS A 457 -24.73 -2.91 18.16
C CYS A 457 -23.99 -1.73 18.81
N ILE A 458 -24.49 -1.18 19.93
CA ILE A 458 -23.81 -0.12 20.66
C ILE A 458 -22.60 -0.70 21.39
N VAL A 459 -21.44 -0.09 21.19
CA VAL A 459 -20.17 -0.50 21.78
C VAL A 459 -19.56 0.62 22.61
N SER A 460 -18.84 0.22 23.66
CA SER A 460 -17.96 1.06 24.44
C SER A 460 -16.59 0.40 24.51
N HIS A 461 -15.52 1.19 24.45
CA HIS A 461 -14.15 0.74 24.53
C HIS A 461 -13.35 1.54 25.56
N THR A 462 -12.57 0.83 26.36
CA THR A 462 -11.60 1.42 27.27
C THR A 462 -10.31 0.62 27.23
N GLU A 463 -9.18 1.26 26.98
CA GLU A 463 -7.88 0.62 27.07
C GLU A 463 -7.57 0.29 28.54
N ASN A 464 -7.50 -1.01 28.85
CA ASN A 464 -7.04 -1.47 30.17
C ASN A 464 -5.55 -1.12 30.34
N ALA A 465 -5.23 -0.31 31.35
CA ALA A 465 -3.87 0.05 31.74
C ALA A 465 -3.09 -1.15 32.32
N LYS A 466 -2.76 -2.16 31.50
CA LYS A 466 -1.83 -3.25 31.85
C LYS A 466 -1.03 -3.69 30.62
N LYS A 467 0.10 -3.03 30.37
CA LYS A 467 1.36 -3.66 29.85
C LYS A 467 2.57 -2.70 29.76
N SER A 468 2.71 -1.71 30.63
CA SER A 468 4.02 -1.10 30.88
C SER A 468 4.77 -1.94 31.93
N LYS A 469 5.39 -3.04 31.50
CA LYS A 469 6.46 -3.66 32.30
C LYS A 469 7.59 -2.64 32.38
N LYS A 470 7.67 -1.91 33.50
CA LYS A 470 8.83 -1.10 33.87
C LYS A 470 10.08 -1.95 33.73
N HIS A 471 10.92 -1.63 32.76
CA HIS A 471 12.29 -2.10 32.70
C HIS A 471 13.03 -1.41 33.84
N ILE A 472 13.13 -2.08 34.99
CA ILE A 472 14.04 -1.67 36.05
C ILE A 472 15.46 -1.97 35.52
N PRO A 473 16.37 -0.98 35.41
CA PRO A 473 17.76 -1.25 35.10
C PRO A 473 18.37 -2.00 36.28
N LYS A 474 18.98 -3.16 36.03
CA LYS A 474 19.80 -3.85 37.02
C LYS A 474 20.98 -2.93 37.39
N VAL A 475 21.03 -2.52 38.65
CA VAL A 475 22.23 -1.97 39.27
C VAL A 475 23.29 -3.07 39.23
N VAL A 476 24.43 -2.77 38.59
CA VAL A 476 25.62 -3.62 38.60
C VAL A 476 26.37 -3.29 39.88
N ASP A 477 26.31 -4.19 40.87
CA ASP A 477 27.22 -4.17 42.01
C ASP A 477 28.66 -4.37 41.52
N ARG A 478 29.49 -3.35 41.68
CA ARG A 478 30.94 -3.49 41.62
C ARG A 478 31.44 -3.79 43.03
N HIS A 479 31.60 -5.07 43.36
CA HIS A 479 32.54 -5.45 44.39
C HIS A 479 33.95 -5.41 43.79
N GLY A 480 34.70 -4.37 44.17
CA GLY A 480 36.16 -4.36 44.06
C GLY A 480 36.73 -4.92 45.35
N ASP A 481 37.38 -6.06 45.26
CA ASP A 481 38.20 -6.66 46.31
C ASP A 481 39.35 -5.70 46.68
N GLN A 482 39.38 -5.29 47.95
CA GLN A 482 40.59 -4.80 48.61
C GLN A 482 41.33 -6.02 49.18
N GLN A 483 42.51 -6.31 48.64
CA GLN A 483 43.52 -7.11 49.33
C GLN A 483 44.60 -6.17 49.87
N GLY A 484 44.65 -6.08 51.20
CA GLY A 484 45.83 -6.17 52.07
C GLY A 484 46.98 -5.19 51.90
N LEU A 485 47.31 -4.47 52.99
CA LEU A 485 48.64 -4.54 53.62
C LEU A 485 48.61 -3.84 55.00
N ILE A 486 48.92 -4.64 56.03
CA ILE A 486 49.27 -4.24 57.40
C ILE A 486 50.81 -4.17 57.47
N LEU A 487 51.32 -3.33 58.39
CA LEU A 487 52.71 -3.23 58.92
C LEU A 487 53.57 -2.11 58.30
N ASN A 488 53.60 -0.92 58.91
CA ASN A 488 54.49 -0.54 60.03
C ASN A 488 54.22 0.89 60.46
#